data_AF-A0A945M4Q0-F1
#
_entry.id   AF-A0A945M4Q0-F1
#
_cell.length_a   1.000
_cell.length_b   1.000
_cell.length_c   1.000
_cell.angle_alpha   90.00
_cell.angle_beta   90.00
_cell.angle_gamma   90.00
#
_symmetry.space_group_name_H-M   'P 1'
#
loop_
_entity.id
_entity.type
_entity.pdbx_description
1 polymer ?
#
loop_
_entity_poly.entity_id
_entity_poly.type
_entity_poly.pdbx_seq_one_letter_code
_entity_poly.pdbx_strand_id
1 'polypeptide(L)'
;SKQFQQNGLKNKELLIATSAVKDIIRYYTREAGVRGLDRAISKICRKVVKNILISTNKQKQIKVTSTNLNDYLGVRLYNYGIVDKKDMVGQVNGLAWTSVGGELLRIECALMSGKGKVTQTGSLGEVMQESITAAITVVRSRAASLGIDNLFHENKDLHIHVPDGATPKDGPSAGITMALAVASSLSNTPVRSDVAMTGEITLRGEVQEIGGLKEKLLAALRGGIKEVIIPMDNEKDLAEIPDNVKKSLKIHPVKFVDEVFAIALKVKPVKSKITKKTSSVSSKKSKIPGKPLPH
;
A
#
# COMPACT_ATOMS: atom_id res chain seq x y z
N SER A 1 0.84 -32.80 18.77
CA SER A 1 0.58 -31.52 19.45
C SER A 1 -0.88 -31.49 19.91
N LYS A 2 -1.25 -30.58 20.82
CA LYS A 2 -2.58 -30.45 21.46
C LYS A 2 -3.79 -30.85 20.60
N GLN A 3 -3.87 -30.37 19.35
CA GLN A 3 -4.99 -30.67 18.44
C GLN A 3 -5.08 -32.16 18.05
N PHE A 4 -3.97 -32.88 17.94
CA PHE A 4 -3.98 -34.30 17.56
C PHE A 4 -4.63 -35.12 18.68
N GLN A 5 -4.25 -34.84 19.93
CA GLN A 5 -4.84 -35.47 21.12
C GLN A 5 -6.32 -35.12 21.25
N GLN A 6 -6.69 -33.84 21.10
CA GLN A 6 -8.08 -33.39 21.19
C GLN A 6 -9.01 -33.99 20.12
N ASN A 7 -8.48 -34.34 18.95
CA ASN A 7 -9.24 -34.96 17.86
C ASN A 7 -9.05 -36.50 17.81
N GLY A 8 -8.42 -37.11 18.82
CA GLY A 8 -8.28 -38.57 18.92
C GLY A 8 -7.32 -39.20 17.90
N LEU A 9 -6.42 -38.43 17.29
CA LEU A 9 -5.44 -38.93 16.32
C LEU A 9 -4.19 -39.47 17.03
N LYS A 10 -3.73 -40.66 16.61
CA LYS A 10 -2.43 -41.19 17.03
C LYS A 10 -1.32 -40.45 16.28
N ASN A 11 -0.15 -40.30 16.92
CA ASN A 11 1.01 -39.59 16.34
C ASN A 11 1.49 -40.15 14.98
N LYS A 12 1.16 -41.41 14.66
CA LYS A 12 1.53 -42.04 13.39
C LYS A 12 0.49 -41.86 12.28
N GLU A 13 -0.72 -41.41 12.59
CA GLU A 13 -1.84 -41.35 11.63
C GLU A 13 -1.82 -40.07 10.76
N LEU A 14 -1.21 -38.98 11.26
CA LEU A 14 -1.14 -37.70 10.57
C LEU A 14 0.24 -37.09 10.65
N LEU A 15 0.77 -36.66 9.51
CA LEU A 15 1.96 -35.83 9.40
C LEU A 15 1.63 -34.54 8.64
N ILE A 16 1.76 -33.40 9.31
CA ILE A 16 1.67 -32.08 8.65
C ILE A 16 3.08 -31.60 8.38
N ALA A 17 3.45 -31.50 7.10
CA ALA A 17 4.76 -31.01 6.71
C ALA A 17 4.95 -29.54 7.08
N THR A 18 6.18 -29.12 7.40
CA THR A 18 6.51 -27.73 7.71
C THR A 18 6.12 -26.77 6.58
N SER A 19 6.18 -27.21 5.32
CA SER A 19 5.69 -26.45 4.17
C SER A 19 4.18 -26.20 4.23
N ALA A 20 3.38 -27.19 4.64
CA ALA A 20 1.94 -27.01 4.85
C ALA A 20 1.68 -26.03 6.00
N VAL A 21 2.40 -26.12 7.12
CA VAL A 21 2.26 -25.16 8.23
C VAL A 21 2.56 -23.73 7.77
N LYS A 22 3.63 -23.53 7.00
CA LYS A 22 3.95 -22.22 6.41
C LYS A 22 2.83 -21.72 5.52
N ASP A 23 2.25 -22.58 4.68
CA ASP A 23 1.16 -22.20 3.79
C ASP A 23 -0.15 -21.92 4.52
N ILE A 24 -0.44 -22.62 5.63
CA ILE A 24 -1.56 -22.29 6.52
C ILE A 24 -1.39 -20.87 7.05
N ILE A 25 -0.19 -20.55 7.58
CA ILE A 25 0.12 -19.22 8.11
C ILE A 25 -0.04 -18.14 7.03
N ARG A 26 0.39 -18.43 5.80
CA ARG A 26 0.42 -17.47 4.68
C ARG A 26 -0.93 -17.23 4.03
N TYR A 27 -1.69 -18.30 3.77
CA TYR A 27 -2.86 -18.26 2.88
C TYR A 27 -4.19 -18.54 3.57
N TYR A 28 -4.17 -19.00 4.83
CA TYR A 28 -5.39 -19.40 5.55
C TYR A 28 -5.56 -18.68 6.90
N THR A 29 -4.60 -17.86 7.31
CA THR A 29 -4.66 -17.07 8.55
C THR A 29 -4.18 -15.64 8.32
N ARG A 30 -4.80 -14.66 8.97
CA ARG A 30 -4.34 -13.25 8.97
C ARG A 30 -4.55 -12.65 10.36
N GLU A 31 -3.58 -12.87 11.24
CA GLU A 31 -3.63 -12.47 12.65
C GLU A 31 -2.20 -12.26 13.20
N ALA A 32 -2.06 -11.55 14.31
CA ALA A 32 -0.80 -11.46 15.06
C ALA A 32 -0.56 -12.69 15.97
N GLY A 33 -1.62 -13.36 16.41
CA GLY A 33 -1.57 -14.56 17.24
C GLY A 33 -1.53 -15.86 16.44
N VAL A 34 -1.97 -16.96 17.08
CA VAL A 34 -2.00 -18.31 16.48
C VAL A 34 -3.37 -19.01 16.56
N ARG A 35 -4.46 -18.26 16.82
CA ARG A 35 -5.81 -18.84 17.00
C ARG A 35 -6.39 -19.37 15.69
N GLY A 36 -6.22 -18.63 14.60
CA GLY A 36 -6.51 -19.05 13.23
C GLY A 36 -5.68 -20.28 12.83
N LEU A 37 -4.39 -20.31 13.16
CA LEU A 37 -3.53 -21.47 12.90
C LEU A 37 -4.05 -22.72 13.64
N ASP A 38 -4.41 -22.57 14.92
CA ASP A 38 -4.97 -23.66 15.72
C ASP A 38 -6.30 -24.17 15.16
N ARG A 39 -7.20 -23.27 14.75
CA ARG A 39 -8.47 -23.61 14.08
C ARG A 39 -8.26 -24.35 12.76
N ALA A 40 -7.29 -23.90 11.94
CA ALA A 40 -6.97 -24.54 10.67
C ALA A 40 -6.41 -25.96 10.89
N ILE A 41 -5.48 -26.14 11.83
CA ILE A 41 -4.96 -27.46 12.21
C ILE A 41 -6.09 -28.36 12.72
N SER A 42 -7.00 -27.84 13.54
CA SER A 42 -8.17 -28.58 14.03
C SER A 42 -9.08 -29.04 12.88
N LYS A 43 -9.33 -28.18 11.87
CA LYS A 43 -10.11 -28.53 10.67
C LYS A 43 -9.44 -29.65 9.86
N ILE A 44 -8.12 -29.60 9.70
CA ILE A 44 -7.34 -30.67 9.06
C ILE A 44 -7.51 -31.98 9.84
N CYS A 45 -7.33 -31.96 11.16
CA CYS A 45 -7.46 -33.14 12.01
C CYS A 45 -8.84 -33.79 11.86
N ARG A 46 -9.93 -33.02 11.94
CA ARG A 46 -11.30 -33.54 11.76
C ARG A 46 -11.52 -34.18 10.40
N LYS A 47 -10.99 -33.58 9.33
CA LYS A 47 -11.11 -34.11 7.97
C LYS A 47 -10.33 -35.42 7.81
N VAL A 48 -9.14 -35.51 8.41
CA VAL A 48 -8.31 -36.72 8.44
C VAL A 48 -9.02 -37.85 9.17
N VAL A 49 -9.57 -37.59 10.36
CA VAL A 49 -10.37 -38.58 11.12
C VAL A 49 -11.54 -39.09 10.29
N LYS A 50 -12.31 -38.19 9.67
CA LYS A 50 -13.41 -38.56 8.77
C LYS A 50 -12.92 -39.45 7.62
N ASN A 51 -11.80 -39.11 6.99
CA ASN A 51 -11.24 -39.90 5.89
C ASN A 51 -10.82 -41.30 6.36
N ILE A 52 -10.18 -41.44 7.53
CA ILE A 52 -9.78 -42.73 8.10
C ILE A 52 -11.00 -43.62 8.38
N LEU A 53 -12.09 -43.03 8.90
CA LEU A 53 -13.33 -43.77 9.20
C LEU A 53 -14.05 -44.26 7.94
N ILE A 54 -13.99 -43.48 6.85
CA ILE A 54 -14.66 -43.81 5.57
C ILE A 54 -13.80 -44.74 4.71
N SER A 55 -12.47 -44.67 4.81
CA SER A 55 -11.57 -45.46 3.99
C SER A 55 -11.54 -46.94 4.42
N THR A 56 -11.82 -47.85 3.47
CA THR A 56 -11.66 -49.30 3.64
C THR A 56 -10.19 -49.75 3.72
N ASN A 57 -9.27 -48.93 3.19
CA ASN A 57 -7.83 -49.15 3.28
C ASN A 57 -7.23 -48.33 4.43
N LYS A 58 -6.72 -49.01 5.46
CA LYS A 58 -5.96 -48.41 6.57
C LYS A 58 -4.63 -47.84 6.06
N GLN A 59 -4.63 -46.66 5.45
CA GLN A 59 -3.39 -45.93 5.21
C GLN A 59 -2.69 -45.71 6.56
N LYS A 60 -1.45 -46.20 6.69
CA LYS A 60 -0.68 -46.14 7.95
C LYS A 60 -0.42 -44.71 8.43
N GLN A 61 -0.34 -43.75 7.51
CA GLN A 61 -0.09 -42.34 7.81
C GLN A 61 -0.58 -41.44 6.66
N ILE A 62 -1.42 -40.46 6.97
CA ILE A 62 -1.84 -39.42 6.04
C ILE A 62 -0.87 -38.25 6.12
N LYS A 63 -0.31 -37.82 4.98
CA LYS A 63 0.63 -36.70 4.91
C LYS A 63 -0.02 -35.48 4.26
N VAL A 64 -0.07 -34.39 5.02
CA VAL A 64 -0.54 -33.09 4.55
C VAL A 64 0.67 -32.22 4.20
N THR A 65 0.69 -31.74 2.97
CA THR A 65 1.76 -30.97 2.33
C THR A 65 1.17 -29.71 1.70
N SER A 66 2.02 -28.80 1.22
CA SER A 66 1.57 -27.59 0.51
C SER A 66 0.67 -27.89 -0.70
N THR A 67 0.96 -28.97 -1.45
CA THR A 67 0.25 -29.30 -2.70
C THR A 67 -1.16 -29.84 -2.47
N ASN A 68 -1.40 -30.60 -1.40
CA ASN A 68 -2.70 -31.19 -1.09
C ASN A 68 -3.46 -30.45 0.04
N LEU A 69 -2.96 -29.30 0.50
CA LEU A 69 -3.57 -28.52 1.59
C LEU A 69 -5.01 -28.07 1.26
N ASN A 70 -5.27 -27.79 -0.03
CA ASN A 70 -6.57 -27.36 -0.55
C ASN A 70 -7.68 -28.39 -0.28
N ASP A 71 -7.34 -29.69 -0.28
CA ASP A 71 -8.31 -30.78 -0.05
C ASP A 71 -8.88 -30.77 1.38
N TYR A 72 -8.11 -30.22 2.31
CA TYR A 72 -8.46 -30.16 3.74
C TYR A 72 -9.08 -28.82 4.12
N LEU A 73 -8.51 -27.70 3.66
CA LEU A 73 -8.93 -26.36 4.07
C LEU A 73 -9.87 -25.66 3.10
N GLY A 74 -9.96 -26.14 1.85
CA GLY A 74 -10.60 -25.46 0.73
C GLY A 74 -9.64 -24.48 0.06
N VAL A 75 -10.17 -23.67 -0.88
CA VAL A 75 -9.42 -22.64 -1.60
C VAL A 75 -8.67 -21.69 -0.65
N ARG A 76 -7.53 -21.17 -1.10
CA ARG A 76 -6.75 -20.16 -0.36
C ARG A 76 -7.64 -18.95 -0.04
N LEU A 77 -7.68 -18.55 1.23
CA LEU A 77 -8.52 -17.45 1.71
C LEU A 77 -7.84 -16.10 1.54
N TYR A 78 -6.51 -16.09 1.66
CA TYR A 78 -5.68 -14.90 1.58
C TYR A 78 -4.61 -15.07 0.52
N ASN A 79 -4.26 -13.95 -0.09
CA ASN A 79 -3.12 -13.84 -0.96
C ASN A 79 -1.90 -13.41 -0.14
N TYR A 80 -0.83 -14.21 -0.15
CA TYR A 80 0.42 -13.88 0.53
C TYR A 80 1.40 -13.24 -0.46
N GLY A 81 2.01 -12.12 -0.06
CA GLY A 81 3.02 -11.43 -0.86
C GLY A 81 2.47 -10.67 -2.08
N ILE A 82 1.17 -10.33 -2.11
CA ILE A 82 0.65 -9.44 -3.15
C ILE A 82 0.78 -8.00 -2.67
N VAL A 83 2.00 -7.50 -2.78
CA VAL A 83 2.20 -6.17 -3.31
C VAL A 83 1.70 -6.22 -4.76
N ASP A 84 0.91 -5.24 -5.20
CA ASP A 84 0.55 -5.16 -6.62
C ASP A 84 1.85 -5.16 -7.43
N LYS A 85 2.02 -6.11 -8.36
CA LYS A 85 3.30 -6.27 -9.07
C LYS A 85 3.67 -5.08 -9.97
N LYS A 86 2.77 -4.10 -10.09
CA LYS A 86 2.88 -2.98 -10.99
C LYS A 86 2.83 -1.68 -10.22
N ASP A 87 3.73 -0.78 -10.57
CA ASP A 87 3.67 0.60 -10.10
C ASP A 87 2.43 1.28 -10.66
N MET A 88 1.74 2.03 -9.82
CA MET A 88 0.45 2.61 -10.13
C MET A 88 0.45 4.10 -9.80
N VAL A 89 -0.27 4.88 -10.60
CA VAL A 89 -0.48 6.31 -10.32
C VAL A 89 -1.55 6.42 -9.24
N GLY A 90 -1.29 7.23 -8.23
CA GLY A 90 -2.25 7.53 -7.16
C GLY A 90 -2.48 6.41 -6.15
N GLN A 91 -1.78 5.29 -6.24
CA GLN A 91 -1.93 4.17 -5.31
C GLN A 91 -0.65 3.98 -4.49
N VAL A 92 -0.78 4.03 -3.17
CA VAL A 92 0.36 4.03 -2.24
C VAL A 92 0.11 3.04 -1.11
N ASN A 93 1.16 2.31 -0.70
CA ASN A 93 1.09 1.46 0.48
C ASN A 93 1.47 2.24 1.75
N GLY A 94 0.53 2.34 2.68
CA GLY A 94 0.74 2.86 4.04
C GLY A 94 0.82 1.73 5.06
N LEU A 95 1.36 2.02 6.23
CA LEU A 95 1.36 1.09 7.37
C LEU A 95 0.54 1.68 8.51
N ALA A 96 -0.44 0.93 9.00
CA ALA A 96 -1.26 1.29 10.14
C ALA A 96 -1.07 0.34 11.30
N TRP A 97 -1.46 0.81 12.48
CA TRP A 97 -1.56 0.00 13.68
C TRP A 97 -3.03 -0.11 14.07
N THR A 98 -3.48 -1.33 14.34
CA THR A 98 -4.83 -1.63 14.82
C THR A 98 -4.74 -2.40 16.14
N SER A 99 -5.88 -2.54 16.83
CA SER A 99 -5.98 -3.34 18.06
C SER A 99 -5.58 -4.82 17.89
N VAL A 100 -5.59 -5.33 16.66
CA VAL A 100 -5.19 -6.72 16.33
C VAL A 100 -3.78 -6.83 15.75
N GLY A 101 -3.04 -5.72 15.70
CA GLY A 101 -1.67 -5.62 15.20
C GLY A 101 -1.53 -4.71 13.98
N GLY A 102 -0.35 -4.74 13.36
CA GLY A 102 -0.04 -3.90 12.20
C GLY A 102 -0.73 -4.39 10.93
N GLU A 103 -1.14 -3.44 10.09
CA GLU A 103 -1.79 -3.67 8.81
C GLU A 103 -1.16 -2.85 7.69
N LEU A 104 -1.08 -3.45 6.50
CA LEU A 104 -0.77 -2.74 5.25
C LEU A 104 -2.05 -2.11 4.73
N LEU A 105 -2.09 -0.78 4.67
CA LEU A 105 -3.17 -0.02 4.07
C LEU A 105 -2.81 0.35 2.64
N ARG A 106 -3.82 0.37 1.77
CA ARG A 106 -3.69 0.89 0.41
C ARG A 106 -4.45 2.19 0.34
N ILE A 107 -3.76 3.28 0.03
CA ILE A 107 -4.38 4.59 -0.15
C ILE A 107 -4.44 4.85 -1.65
N GLU A 108 -5.62 5.23 -2.11
CA GLU A 108 -5.89 5.53 -3.51
C GLU A 108 -6.32 6.98 -3.66
N CYS A 109 -5.81 7.66 -4.68
CA CYS A 109 -6.18 9.03 -5.01
C CYS A 109 -6.56 9.10 -6.49
N ALA A 110 -7.81 9.42 -6.78
CA ALA A 110 -8.30 9.67 -8.13
C ALA A 110 -8.36 11.17 -8.42
N LEU A 111 -8.01 11.54 -9.65
CA LEU A 111 -8.07 12.90 -10.15
C LEU A 111 -9.14 13.01 -11.24
N MET A 112 -10.04 13.98 -11.11
CA MET A 112 -11.12 14.24 -12.06
C MET A 112 -11.13 15.72 -12.43
N SER A 113 -11.66 16.06 -13.61
CA SER A 113 -11.95 17.47 -13.92
C SER A 113 -13.13 17.94 -13.05
N GLY A 114 -13.00 19.11 -12.43
CA GLY A 114 -13.98 19.60 -11.48
C GLY A 114 -13.73 21.03 -11.03
N LYS A 115 -14.11 21.35 -9.80
CA LYS A 115 -14.07 22.71 -9.22
C LYS A 115 -13.25 22.80 -7.92
N GLY A 116 -12.30 21.90 -7.71
CA GLY A 116 -11.47 21.89 -6.50
C GLY A 116 -12.02 21.05 -5.35
N LYS A 117 -13.04 20.22 -5.59
CA LYS A 117 -13.67 19.45 -4.52
C LYS A 117 -12.75 18.31 -4.07
N VAL A 118 -12.60 18.17 -2.76
CA VAL A 118 -11.93 17.02 -2.14
C VAL A 118 -12.97 16.10 -1.53
N THR A 119 -13.01 14.85 -1.99
CA THR A 119 -13.90 13.80 -1.48
C THR A 119 -13.06 12.72 -0.81
N GLN A 120 -13.55 12.18 0.31
CA GLN A 120 -12.80 11.23 1.13
C GLN A 120 -13.72 10.06 1.50
N THR A 121 -13.28 8.82 1.31
CA THR A 121 -14.07 7.62 1.63
C THR A 121 -13.22 6.51 2.26
N GLY A 122 -13.85 5.60 3.00
CA GLY A 122 -13.16 4.49 3.68
C GLY A 122 -13.28 4.49 5.21
N SER A 123 -14.34 5.11 5.75
CA SER A 123 -14.62 5.23 7.19
C SER A 123 -13.48 5.90 7.96
N LEU A 124 -13.13 7.11 7.52
CA LEU A 124 -12.04 7.92 8.09
C LEU A 124 -12.56 8.76 9.26
N GLY A 125 -11.87 8.68 10.41
CA GLY A 125 -12.11 9.58 11.54
C GLY A 125 -11.57 10.99 11.29
N GLU A 126 -11.84 11.91 12.23
CA GLU A 126 -11.55 13.35 12.07
C GLU A 126 -10.05 13.62 11.92
N VAL A 127 -9.19 12.96 12.71
CA VAL A 127 -7.72 13.15 12.66
C VAL A 127 -7.17 12.75 11.30
N MET A 128 -7.71 11.68 10.72
CA MET A 128 -7.32 11.23 9.39
C MET A 128 -7.79 12.19 8.28
N GLN A 129 -8.94 12.84 8.44
CA GLN A 129 -9.44 13.88 7.51
C GLN A 129 -8.58 15.16 7.58
N GLU A 130 -8.13 15.56 8.77
CA GLU A 130 -7.18 16.66 8.95
C GLU A 130 -5.84 16.34 8.28
N SER A 131 -5.36 15.10 8.42
CA SER A 131 -4.13 14.62 7.77
C SER A 131 -4.21 14.72 6.24
N ILE A 132 -5.37 14.42 5.65
CA ILE A 132 -5.61 14.61 4.21
C ILE A 132 -5.48 16.09 3.82
N THR A 133 -6.07 16.98 4.61
CA THR A 133 -6.03 18.42 4.35
C THR A 133 -4.62 18.97 4.44
N ALA A 134 -3.85 18.55 5.45
CA ALA A 134 -2.44 18.88 5.59
C ALA A 134 -1.61 18.37 4.40
N ALA A 135 -1.79 17.11 4.01
CA ALA A 135 -1.11 16.51 2.87
C ALA A 135 -1.36 17.26 1.56
N ILE A 136 -2.60 17.64 1.26
CA ILE A 136 -2.95 18.43 0.06
C ILE A 136 -2.27 19.81 0.11
N THR A 137 -2.25 20.45 1.27
CA THR A 137 -1.59 21.75 1.47
C THR A 137 -0.09 21.65 1.21
N VAL A 138 0.56 20.60 1.72
CA VAL A 138 1.97 20.34 1.49
C VAL A 138 2.27 20.12 0.01
N VAL A 139 1.47 19.32 -0.70
CA VAL A 139 1.65 19.11 -2.14
C VAL A 139 1.44 20.40 -2.91
N ARG A 140 0.44 21.21 -2.55
CA ARG A 140 0.19 22.52 -3.16
C ARG A 140 1.38 23.47 -2.99
N SER A 141 1.99 23.50 -1.80
CA SER A 141 3.19 24.32 -1.54
C SER A 141 4.41 23.91 -2.39
N ARG A 142 4.41 22.67 -2.90
CA ARG A 142 5.49 22.05 -3.68
C ARG A 142 5.08 21.75 -5.13
N ALA A 143 3.98 22.34 -5.62
CA ALA A 143 3.44 22.01 -6.93
C ALA A 143 4.46 22.26 -8.06
N ALA A 144 5.17 23.40 -8.01
CA ALA A 144 6.20 23.75 -8.99
C ALA A 144 7.36 22.73 -9.05
N SER A 145 7.88 22.26 -7.92
CA SER A 145 8.98 21.28 -7.89
C SER A 145 8.54 19.89 -8.33
N LEU A 146 7.25 19.57 -8.17
CA LEU A 146 6.65 18.30 -8.58
C LEU A 146 6.12 18.29 -10.02
N GLY A 147 6.23 19.41 -10.75
CA GLY A 147 5.68 19.54 -12.11
C GLY A 147 4.15 19.52 -12.15
N ILE A 148 3.50 19.94 -11.07
CA ILE A 148 2.04 20.01 -10.92
C ILE A 148 1.57 21.42 -11.27
N ASP A 149 0.41 21.53 -11.91
CA ASP A 149 -0.24 22.81 -12.17
C ASP A 149 -0.61 23.51 -10.84
N ASN A 150 -0.10 24.72 -10.61
CA ASN A 150 -0.41 25.50 -9.40
C ASN A 150 -1.92 25.78 -9.23
N LEU A 151 -2.69 25.76 -10.32
CA LEU A 151 -4.14 26.01 -10.33
C LEU A 151 -4.97 24.72 -10.26
N PHE A 152 -4.37 23.56 -9.94
CA PHE A 152 -5.12 22.29 -9.85
C PHE A 152 -6.32 22.37 -8.90
N HIS A 153 -6.20 23.16 -7.84
CA HIS A 153 -7.21 23.34 -6.80
C HIS A 153 -8.45 24.11 -7.29
N GLU A 154 -8.43 24.69 -8.49
CA GLU A 154 -9.57 25.39 -9.09
C GLU A 154 -10.28 24.52 -10.13
N ASN A 155 -9.56 23.61 -10.79
CA ASN A 155 -10.03 22.92 -11.99
C ASN A 155 -10.02 21.37 -11.88
N LYS A 156 -9.54 20.82 -10.76
CA LYS A 156 -9.53 19.37 -10.49
C LYS A 156 -10.21 19.04 -9.17
N ASP A 157 -10.96 17.95 -9.20
CA ASP A 157 -11.47 17.31 -8.00
C ASP A 157 -10.57 16.13 -7.63
N LEU A 158 -10.33 15.97 -6.33
CA LEU A 158 -9.58 14.86 -5.75
C LEU A 158 -10.53 13.93 -5.00
N HIS A 159 -10.40 12.64 -5.21
CA HIS A 159 -11.06 11.62 -4.38
C HIS A 159 -10.02 10.71 -3.75
N ILE A 160 -9.87 10.81 -2.43
CA ILE A 160 -8.98 9.95 -1.65
C ILE A 160 -9.81 8.82 -1.02
N HIS A 161 -9.39 7.58 -1.27
CA HIS A 161 -10.05 6.38 -0.78
C HIS A 161 -9.07 5.51 0.01
N VAL A 162 -9.50 5.02 1.17
CA VAL A 162 -8.74 4.05 1.98
C VAL A 162 -9.60 2.81 2.26
N PRO A 163 -9.51 1.74 1.44
CA PRO A 163 -10.17 0.46 1.68
C PRO A 163 -9.68 -0.21 2.98
N ASP A 164 -10.45 -1.08 3.64
CA ASP A 164 -11.85 -1.46 3.43
C ASP A 164 -12.80 -0.50 4.17
N GLY A 165 -13.94 -0.15 3.59
CA GLY A 165 -14.88 0.82 4.17
C GLY A 165 -15.56 0.37 5.47
N ALA A 166 -15.50 -0.91 5.83
CA ALA A 166 -16.17 -1.43 7.03
C ALA A 166 -15.40 -1.16 8.34
N THR A 167 -14.08 -1.06 8.29
CA THR A 167 -13.23 -0.85 9.47
C THR A 167 -12.91 0.63 9.63
N PRO A 168 -13.28 1.27 10.76
CA PRO A 168 -12.88 2.64 11.05
C PRO A 168 -11.36 2.78 11.02
N LYS A 169 -10.87 3.85 10.38
CA LYS A 169 -9.44 4.20 10.31
C LYS A 169 -9.28 5.60 10.82
N ASP A 170 -8.44 5.74 11.84
CA ASP A 170 -8.15 7.05 12.41
C ASP A 170 -6.71 7.15 12.90
N GLY A 171 -6.19 8.37 12.93
CA GLY A 171 -4.84 8.69 13.37
C GLY A 171 -3.93 9.28 12.29
N PRO A 172 -2.89 10.03 12.69
CA PRO A 172 -2.14 10.90 11.78
C PRO A 172 -1.04 10.18 10.98
N SER A 173 -0.73 8.92 11.32
CA SER A 173 0.44 8.19 10.82
C SER A 173 0.45 7.82 9.31
N ALA A 174 -0.56 8.26 8.57
CA ALA A 174 -0.69 8.10 7.12
C ALA A 174 -0.48 9.42 6.33
N GLY A 175 -0.08 10.51 7.00
CA GLY A 175 0.08 11.83 6.38
C GLY A 175 1.02 11.83 5.18
N ILE A 176 2.22 11.25 5.31
CA ILE A 176 3.17 11.17 4.18
C ILE A 176 2.66 10.27 3.04
N THR A 177 1.91 9.21 3.38
CA THR A 177 1.31 8.28 2.42
C THR A 177 0.25 9.00 1.56
N MET A 178 -0.58 9.82 2.19
CA MET A 178 -1.59 10.64 1.51
C MET A 178 -0.95 11.72 0.65
N ALA A 179 0.09 12.39 1.16
CA ALA A 179 0.82 13.40 0.39
C ALA A 179 1.42 12.80 -0.89
N LEU A 180 2.00 11.60 -0.79
CA LEU A 180 2.52 10.89 -1.96
C LEU A 180 1.42 10.46 -2.93
N ALA A 181 0.27 9.98 -2.43
CA ALA A 181 -0.84 9.58 -3.30
C ALA A 181 -1.37 10.78 -4.10
N VAL A 182 -1.55 11.92 -3.44
CA VAL A 182 -1.97 13.18 -4.08
C VAL A 182 -0.92 13.68 -5.07
N ALA A 183 0.36 13.71 -4.67
CA ALA A 183 1.46 14.13 -5.54
C ALA A 183 1.56 13.23 -6.79
N SER A 184 1.41 11.91 -6.62
CA SER A 184 1.41 10.94 -7.72
C SER A 184 0.27 11.19 -8.70
N SER A 185 -0.97 11.35 -8.20
CA SER A 185 -2.15 11.56 -9.05
C SER A 185 -2.09 12.88 -9.81
N LEU A 186 -1.61 13.95 -9.17
CA LEU A 186 -1.49 15.27 -9.79
C LEU A 186 -0.34 15.34 -10.80
N SER A 187 0.80 14.71 -10.52
CA SER A 187 1.95 14.68 -11.43
C SER A 187 1.87 13.58 -12.49
N ASN A 188 0.87 12.68 -12.39
CA ASN A 188 0.75 11.46 -13.19
C ASN A 188 2.02 10.59 -13.16
N THR A 189 2.67 10.53 -11.99
CA THR A 189 3.92 9.78 -11.80
C THR A 189 3.65 8.51 -11.00
N PRO A 190 3.96 7.30 -11.53
CA PRO A 190 3.71 6.06 -10.82
C PRO A 190 4.48 5.95 -9.50
N VAL A 191 3.82 5.42 -8.48
CA VAL A 191 4.42 5.10 -7.19
C VAL A 191 4.94 3.67 -7.20
N ARG A 192 6.14 3.47 -6.67
CA ARG A 192 6.74 2.16 -6.49
C ARG A 192 5.85 1.28 -5.63
N SER A 193 5.43 0.15 -6.17
CA SER A 193 4.56 -0.75 -5.42
C SER A 193 5.30 -1.46 -4.29
N ASP A 194 6.61 -1.71 -4.44
CA ASP A 194 7.43 -2.43 -3.45
C ASP A 194 7.85 -1.60 -2.22
N VAL A 195 7.36 -0.36 -2.10
CA VAL A 195 7.62 0.56 -1.01
C VAL A 195 6.36 0.73 -0.16
N ALA A 196 6.51 0.70 1.16
CA ALA A 196 5.48 1.16 2.11
C ALA A 196 6.02 2.25 3.02
N MET A 197 5.13 3.01 3.66
CA MET A 197 5.54 4.11 4.54
C MET A 197 4.60 4.36 5.70
N THR A 198 5.13 5.00 6.73
CA THR A 198 4.36 5.54 7.86
C THR A 198 5.02 6.82 8.33
N GLY A 199 4.22 7.78 8.77
CA GLY A 199 4.71 9.07 9.22
C GLY A 199 3.57 10.08 9.23
N GLU A 200 3.51 10.86 10.31
CA GLU A 200 2.69 12.07 10.33
C GLU A 200 3.39 13.16 9.53
N ILE A 201 2.63 14.13 9.02
CA ILE A 201 3.15 15.23 8.20
C ILE A 201 2.70 16.58 8.74
N THR A 202 3.64 17.51 8.87
CA THR A 202 3.31 18.91 9.20
C THR A 202 3.04 19.72 7.93
N LEU A 203 2.42 20.90 8.06
CA LEU A 203 2.22 21.81 6.91
C LEU A 203 3.53 22.29 6.26
N ARG A 204 4.66 22.20 6.97
CA ARG A 204 6.00 22.50 6.44
C ARG A 204 6.58 21.32 5.66
N GLY A 205 5.97 20.15 5.76
CA GLY A 205 6.42 18.91 5.13
C GLY A 205 7.46 18.14 5.96
N GLU A 206 7.56 18.42 7.27
CA GLU A 206 8.35 17.61 8.19
C GLU A 206 7.61 16.30 8.50
N VAL A 207 8.37 15.21 8.58
CA VAL A 207 7.86 13.87 8.91
C VAL A 207 8.01 13.64 10.41
N GLN A 208 6.89 13.45 11.10
CA GLN A 208 6.84 13.31 12.55
C GLN A 208 6.77 11.85 13.00
N GLU A 209 7.22 11.61 14.23
CA GLU A 209 7.28 10.27 14.81
C GLU A 209 5.91 9.59 14.91
N ILE A 210 5.93 8.26 14.92
CA ILE A 210 4.73 7.43 15.01
C ILE A 210 4.87 6.34 16.08
N GLY A 211 3.74 5.83 16.55
CA GLY A 211 3.68 4.65 17.41
C GLY A 211 3.60 3.33 16.63
N GLY A 212 3.91 2.22 17.32
CA GLY A 212 3.69 0.85 16.84
C GLY A 212 4.59 0.43 15.68
N LEU A 213 5.84 0.93 15.64
CA LEU A 213 6.76 0.69 14.53
C LEU A 213 7.03 -0.81 14.30
N LYS A 214 7.20 -1.58 15.39
CA LYS A 214 7.44 -3.02 15.34
C LYS A 214 6.31 -3.76 14.62
N GLU A 215 5.06 -3.51 15.00
CA GLU A 215 3.89 -4.13 14.40
C GLU A 215 3.73 -3.72 12.94
N LYS A 216 3.98 -2.45 12.62
CA LYS A 216 3.95 -1.92 11.25
C LYS A 216 4.99 -2.59 10.34
N LEU A 217 6.22 -2.77 10.82
CA LEU A 217 7.27 -3.45 10.05
C LEU A 217 6.99 -4.95 9.87
N LEU A 218 6.42 -5.61 10.88
CA LEU A 218 5.93 -6.98 10.73
C LEU A 218 4.80 -7.07 9.70
N ALA A 219 3.91 -6.07 9.63
CA ALA A 219 2.88 -5.99 8.61
C ALA A 219 3.46 -5.81 7.20
N ALA A 220 4.45 -4.93 7.04
CA ALA A 220 5.17 -4.73 5.79
C ALA A 220 5.82 -6.03 5.30
N LEU A 221 6.53 -6.73 6.19
CA LEU A 221 7.17 -8.01 5.88
C LEU A 221 6.15 -9.08 5.47
N ARG A 222 5.01 -9.18 6.18
CA ARG A 222 3.90 -10.10 5.81
C ARG A 222 3.25 -9.72 4.48
N GLY A 223 3.18 -8.42 4.18
CA GLY A 223 2.67 -7.88 2.92
C GLY A 223 3.60 -8.13 1.73
N GLY A 224 4.85 -8.53 1.96
CA GLY A 224 5.86 -8.71 0.91
C GLY A 224 6.50 -7.42 0.43
N ILE A 225 6.42 -6.34 1.23
CA ILE A 225 7.10 -5.08 0.98
C ILE A 225 8.60 -5.27 1.10
N LYS A 226 9.38 -4.59 0.25
CA LYS A 226 10.85 -4.66 0.26
C LYS A 226 11.48 -3.49 0.98
N GLU A 227 10.93 -2.30 0.77
CA GLU A 227 11.47 -1.06 1.32
C GLU A 227 10.42 -0.36 2.18
N VAL A 228 10.81 0.15 3.34
CA VAL A 228 9.92 0.87 4.24
C VAL A 228 10.51 2.24 4.57
N ILE A 229 9.70 3.29 4.40
CA ILE A 229 10.05 4.66 4.80
C ILE A 229 9.45 4.95 6.18
N ILE A 230 10.27 5.45 7.09
CA ILE A 230 9.91 5.75 8.48
C ILE A 230 10.36 7.17 8.86
N PRO A 231 9.78 7.79 9.89
CA PRO A 231 10.29 9.06 10.40
C PRO A 231 11.71 8.90 10.96
N MET A 232 12.55 9.91 10.78
CA MET A 232 13.92 9.95 11.30
C MET A 232 13.96 9.68 12.81
N ASP A 233 13.04 10.30 13.55
CA ASP A 233 12.99 10.19 15.02
C ASP A 233 12.62 8.79 15.52
N ASN A 234 12.04 7.94 14.66
CA ASN A 234 11.75 6.53 14.96
C ASN A 234 12.94 5.59 14.68
N GLU A 235 14.09 6.08 14.22
CA GLU A 235 15.29 5.25 14.02
C GLU A 235 15.73 4.58 15.33
N LYS A 236 15.58 5.30 16.46
CA LYS A 236 15.85 4.79 17.81
C LYS A 236 15.04 3.52 18.14
N ASP A 237 13.82 3.40 17.63
CA ASP A 237 12.91 2.29 17.92
C ASP A 237 13.30 1.01 17.16
N LEU A 238 14.19 1.12 16.16
CA LEU A 238 14.73 -0.05 15.44
C LEU A 238 15.55 -0.97 16.36
N ALA A 239 16.02 -0.47 17.51
CA ALA A 239 16.71 -1.28 18.52
C ALA A 239 15.81 -2.41 19.06
N GLU A 240 14.50 -2.19 19.17
CA GLU A 240 13.54 -3.16 19.70
C GLU A 240 13.06 -4.19 18.66
N ILE A 241 13.52 -4.04 17.42
CA ILE A 241 13.05 -4.84 16.30
C ILE A 241 13.97 -6.04 16.08
N PRO A 242 13.40 -7.26 15.98
CA PRO A 242 14.16 -8.47 15.70
C PRO A 242 15.03 -8.36 14.42
N ASP A 243 16.26 -8.85 14.50
CA ASP A 243 17.23 -8.77 13.39
C ASP A 243 16.76 -9.44 12.10
N ASN A 244 15.95 -10.49 12.20
CA ASN A 244 15.38 -11.15 11.03
C ASN A 244 14.44 -10.22 10.24
N VAL A 245 13.73 -9.31 10.91
CA VAL A 245 12.87 -8.31 10.26
C VAL A 245 13.72 -7.23 9.63
N LYS A 246 14.69 -6.66 10.38
CA LYS A 246 15.60 -5.62 9.89
C LYS A 246 16.43 -6.07 8.68
N LYS A 247 16.86 -7.33 8.65
CA LYS A 247 17.60 -7.89 7.51
C LYS A 247 16.73 -8.17 6.28
N SER A 248 15.41 -8.29 6.46
CA SER A 248 14.47 -8.61 5.38
C SER A 248 13.87 -7.36 4.72
N LEU A 249 13.97 -6.19 5.35
CA LEU A 249 13.42 -4.93 4.88
C LEU A 249 14.54 -3.89 4.75
N LYS A 250 14.56 -3.14 3.65
CA LYS A 250 15.39 -1.94 3.54
C LYS A 250 14.64 -0.76 4.17
N ILE A 251 15.15 -0.21 5.26
CA ILE A 251 14.49 0.85 6.02
C ILE A 251 15.13 2.20 5.68
N HIS A 252 14.31 3.21 5.41
CA HIS A 252 14.73 4.58 5.09
C HIS A 252 14.16 5.55 6.12
N PRO A 253 14.97 5.98 7.11
CA PRO A 253 14.62 7.10 7.98
C PRO A 253 14.64 8.41 7.17
N VAL A 254 13.58 9.21 7.26
CA VAL A 254 13.46 10.50 6.54
C VAL A 254 12.99 11.61 7.45
N LYS A 255 13.41 12.85 7.17
CA LYS A 255 13.01 14.03 7.95
C LYS A 255 11.95 14.86 7.22
N PHE A 256 11.99 14.89 5.89
CA PHE A 256 11.08 15.68 5.08
C PHE A 256 10.36 14.83 4.02
N VAL A 257 9.14 15.24 3.68
CA VAL A 257 8.30 14.58 2.66
C VAL A 257 8.96 14.55 1.27
N ASP A 258 9.84 15.52 0.99
CA ASP A 258 10.59 15.58 -0.27
C ASP A 258 11.46 14.33 -0.49
N GLU A 259 12.02 13.78 0.59
CA GLU A 259 12.77 12.52 0.57
C GLU A 259 11.85 11.33 0.26
N VAL A 260 10.63 11.34 0.81
CA VAL A 260 9.59 10.34 0.51
C VAL A 260 9.27 10.33 -0.98
N PHE A 261 9.05 11.51 -1.57
CA PHE A 261 8.77 11.64 -3.00
C PHE A 261 9.94 11.13 -3.85
N ALA A 262 11.18 11.47 -3.49
CA ALA A 262 12.37 11.01 -4.21
C ALA A 262 12.56 9.49 -4.18
N ILE A 263 12.24 8.84 -3.06
CA ILE A 263 12.38 7.38 -2.91
C ILE A 263 11.27 6.63 -3.65
N ALA A 264 10.03 7.13 -3.57
CA ALA A 264 8.84 6.36 -3.92
C ALA A 264 8.26 6.69 -5.31
N LEU A 265 8.47 7.89 -5.86
CA LEU A 265 8.01 8.22 -7.22
C LEU A 265 9.01 7.71 -8.26
N LYS A 266 8.51 7.00 -9.29
CA LYS A 266 9.32 6.66 -10.45
C LYS A 266 9.48 7.87 -11.36
N VAL A 267 10.51 8.67 -11.09
CA VAL A 267 10.91 9.77 -11.98
C VAL A 267 11.22 9.19 -13.37
N LYS A 268 10.40 9.51 -14.38
CA LYS A 268 10.83 9.36 -15.78
C LYS A 268 11.74 10.55 -16.11
N PRO A 269 12.85 10.35 -16.85
CA PRO A 269 13.62 11.48 -17.37
C PRO A 269 12.74 12.25 -18.35
N VAL A 270 12.36 13.48 -17.98
CA VAL A 270 11.71 14.41 -18.92
C VAL A 270 12.79 14.81 -19.92
N LYS A 271 12.79 14.19 -21.11
CA LYS A 271 13.39 14.81 -22.29
C LYS A 271 12.56 16.06 -22.59
N SER A 272 12.96 17.19 -22.01
CA SER A 272 12.44 18.49 -22.40
C SER A 272 12.77 18.72 -23.88
N LYS A 273 11.79 18.46 -24.76
CA LYS A 273 11.80 19.06 -26.08
C LYS A 273 11.46 20.53 -25.88
N ILE A 274 12.49 21.35 -25.78
CA ILE A 274 12.39 22.79 -26.02
C ILE A 274 11.95 22.94 -27.49
N THR A 275 10.65 22.96 -27.75
CA THR A 275 10.13 23.44 -29.02
C THR A 275 10.20 24.97 -28.97
N LYS A 276 11.30 25.52 -29.50
CA LYS A 276 11.33 26.91 -29.97
C LYS A 276 10.22 27.07 -31.00
N LYS A 277 9.04 27.56 -30.59
CA LYS A 277 8.08 28.15 -31.53
C LYS A 277 8.64 29.49 -31.96
N THR A 278 9.28 29.51 -33.12
CA THR A 278 9.53 30.71 -33.91
C THR A 278 8.19 31.36 -34.21
N SER A 279 8.03 32.61 -33.79
CA SER A 279 6.96 33.52 -34.17
C SER A 279 7.07 33.86 -35.65
N SER A 280 6.21 33.29 -36.48
CA SER A 280 5.95 33.82 -37.84
C SER A 280 4.79 34.81 -37.74
N VAL A 281 5.12 36.10 -37.75
CA VAL A 281 4.19 37.21 -37.95
C VAL A 281 3.61 37.09 -39.37
N SER A 282 2.30 36.89 -39.51
CA SER A 282 1.62 37.01 -40.80
C SER A 282 1.12 38.44 -41.00
N SER A 283 1.77 39.15 -41.91
CA SER A 283 1.36 40.47 -42.39
C SER A 283 0.10 40.34 -43.26
N LYS A 284 -1.04 40.84 -42.78
CA LYS A 284 -2.22 41.13 -43.63
C LYS A 284 -1.92 42.35 -44.51
N LYS A 285 -1.71 42.16 -45.81
CA LYS A 285 -1.78 43.23 -46.81
C LYS A 285 -3.24 43.51 -47.17
N SER A 286 -3.70 44.72 -46.87
CA SER A 286 -4.94 45.31 -47.36
C SER A 286 -4.80 45.66 -48.86
N LYS A 287 -5.79 45.27 -49.66
CA LYS A 287 -5.93 45.71 -51.06
C LYS A 287 -6.54 47.12 -51.09
N ILE A 288 -5.88 48.04 -51.77
CA ILE A 288 -6.40 49.38 -52.13
C ILE A 288 -7.03 49.25 -53.53
N PRO A 289 -8.24 49.76 -53.80
CA PRO A 289 -8.81 49.77 -55.15
C PRO A 289 -8.24 50.94 -55.96
N GLY A 290 -7.91 50.65 -57.23
CA GLY A 290 -7.27 51.58 -58.15
C GLY A 290 -8.14 52.76 -58.58
N LYS A 291 -7.47 53.89 -58.80
CA LYS A 291 -7.98 55.09 -59.46
C LYS A 291 -7.42 55.10 -60.90
N PRO A 292 -8.20 55.40 -61.95
CA PRO A 292 -7.66 55.54 -63.30
C PRO A 292 -7.07 56.94 -63.52
N LEU A 293 -6.04 57.01 -64.36
CA LEU A 293 -5.36 58.22 -64.87
C LEU A 293 -5.88 58.56 -66.29
N PRO A 294 -5.61 59.77 -66.83
CA PRO A 294 -6.60 60.60 -67.51
C PRO A 294 -6.62 60.48 -69.03
N HIS A 295 -7.79 60.78 -69.62
CA HIS A 295 -8.00 61.70 -70.74
C HIS A 295 -9.47 62.12 -70.79
#